data_AF-Q6VRX5-F1
#
_entry.id   AF-Q6VRX5-F1
#
_cell.length_a   1.000
_cell.length_b   1.000
_cell.length_c   1.000
_cell.angle_alpha   90.00
_cell.angle_beta   90.00
_cell.angle_gamma   90.00
#
_symmetry.space_group_name_H-M   'P 1'
#
loop_
_entity.id
_entity.type
_entity.pdbx_description
1 polymer ?
#
loop_
_entity_poly.entity_id
_entity_poly.type
_entity_poly.pdbx_seq_one_letter_code
_entity_poly.pdbx_strand_id
1 'polypeptide(L)'
;DSLINQRSFLVSGLGGEHTAFDQLPDGKAEYHGKAFSSDDAGGKLTYTIDFAAKQGHGKIEHLKTPEQNVELAAAELKADEKSHAVILGDTRYGSEEKGTYHLALFGDRAQEIAGSATVKIGEKVHEIGI
;
A
#
# COMPACT_ATOMS: atom_id res chain seq x y z
N ASP A 1 5.15 37.45 -8.19
CA ASP A 1 4.67 36.08 -7.97
C ASP A 1 3.66 36.03 -6.83
N SER A 2 2.40 35.70 -7.14
CA SER A 2 1.40 35.43 -6.10
C SER A 2 1.28 33.91 -5.90
N LEU A 3 1.47 33.46 -4.67
CA LEU A 3 1.10 32.10 -4.28
C LEU A 3 -0.43 31.98 -4.32
N ILE A 4 -0.94 30.94 -4.98
CA ILE A 4 -2.36 30.58 -4.96
C ILE A 4 -2.60 29.45 -3.95
N ASN A 5 -3.75 29.45 -3.29
CA ASN A 5 -4.13 28.36 -2.40
C ASN A 5 -4.53 27.12 -3.21
N GLN A 6 -3.61 26.17 -3.34
CA GLN A 6 -3.83 24.87 -3.96
C GLN A 6 -3.42 23.77 -2.98
N ARG A 7 -4.37 22.91 -2.57
CA ARG A 7 -4.12 21.78 -1.66
C ARG A 7 -3.89 20.50 -2.45
N SER A 8 -2.79 19.81 -2.16
CA SER A 8 -2.47 18.47 -2.63
C SER A 8 -1.91 17.65 -1.48
N PHE A 9 -2.08 16.33 -1.56
CA PHE A 9 -1.49 15.38 -0.62
C PHE A 9 -0.76 14.33 -1.44
N LEU A 10 0.48 14.03 -1.05
CA LEU A 10 1.34 13.05 -1.69
C LEU A 10 2.10 12.25 -0.63
N VAL A 11 2.31 10.96 -0.87
CA VAL A 11 3.22 10.14 -0.08
C VAL A 11 4.62 10.28 -0.70
N SER A 12 5.59 10.71 0.11
CA SER A 12 6.91 11.14 -0.41
C SER A 12 8.00 10.10 -0.14
N GLY A 13 8.46 10.00 1.12
CA GLY A 13 9.52 9.07 1.50
C GLY A 13 8.96 7.85 2.21
N LEU A 14 9.37 6.67 1.75
CA LEU A 14 9.23 5.39 2.46
C LEU A 14 10.64 4.92 2.82
N GLY A 15 10.89 4.59 4.09
CA GLY A 15 12.22 4.21 4.54
C GLY A 15 12.19 3.38 5.81
N GLY A 16 13.22 2.57 5.98
CA GLY A 16 13.38 1.60 7.06
C GLY A 16 14.50 0.62 6.71
N GLU A 17 14.66 -0.43 7.51
CA GLU A 17 15.53 -1.56 7.17
C GLU A 17 14.80 -2.44 6.16
N HIS A 18 15.09 -2.29 4.86
CA HIS A 18 14.40 -3.07 3.83
C HIS A 18 14.68 -4.57 3.98
N THR A 19 13.64 -5.39 3.92
CA THR A 19 13.81 -6.85 3.87
C THR A 19 14.37 -7.26 2.52
N ALA A 20 15.52 -7.95 2.53
CA ALA A 20 16.06 -8.56 1.32
C ALA A 20 15.16 -9.73 0.85
N PHE A 21 14.97 -9.87 -0.45
CA PHE A 21 14.05 -10.86 -1.01
C PHE A 21 14.43 -12.32 -0.72
N ASP A 22 15.73 -12.58 -0.50
CA ASP A 22 16.26 -13.89 -0.10
C ASP A 22 16.20 -14.14 1.41
N GLN A 23 15.77 -13.16 2.20
CA GLN A 23 15.55 -13.25 3.65
C GLN A 23 14.07 -13.38 4.03
N LEU A 24 13.18 -13.59 3.05
CA LEU A 24 11.77 -13.80 3.32
C LEU A 24 11.55 -15.02 4.23
N PRO A 25 10.68 -14.91 5.23
CA PRO A 25 10.33 -16.05 6.08
C PRO A 25 9.48 -17.06 5.31
N ASP A 26 9.31 -18.25 5.89
CA ASP A 26 8.38 -19.25 5.38
C ASP A 26 6.93 -18.99 5.82
N GLY A 27 5.96 -19.53 5.07
CA GLY A 27 4.55 -19.54 5.47
C GLY A 27 3.81 -18.23 5.15
N LYS A 28 3.02 -17.75 6.10
CA LYS A 28 2.11 -16.60 5.93
C LYS A 28 2.26 -15.59 7.06
N ALA A 29 2.08 -14.31 6.74
CA ALA A 29 1.97 -13.23 7.72
C ALA A 29 0.75 -12.35 7.41
N GLU A 30 0.16 -11.80 8.48
CA GLU A 30 -0.90 -10.80 8.42
C GLU A 30 -0.41 -9.51 9.10
N TYR A 31 -0.66 -8.39 8.44
CA TYR A 31 -0.25 -7.06 8.85
C TYR A 31 -1.48 -6.21 9.10
N HIS A 32 -1.53 -5.58 10.26
CA HIS A 32 -2.56 -4.60 10.60
C HIS A 32 -1.91 -3.25 10.83
N GLY A 33 -2.38 -2.24 10.11
CA GLY A 33 -1.75 -0.93 10.06
C GLY A 33 -2.75 0.22 10.00
N LYS A 34 -2.21 1.41 9.73
CA LYS A 34 -3.00 2.61 9.47
C LYS A 34 -3.06 2.86 7.98
N ALA A 35 -4.17 3.43 7.54
CA ALA A 35 -4.27 4.07 6.23
C ALA A 35 -4.60 5.55 6.44
N PHE A 36 -3.95 6.44 5.71
CA PHE A 36 -4.16 7.87 5.85
C PHE A 36 -4.13 8.60 4.50
N SER A 37 -5.07 9.52 4.29
CA SER A 37 -5.19 10.37 3.11
C SER A 37 -5.26 11.85 3.52
N SER A 38 -5.34 12.76 2.54
CA SER A 38 -5.24 14.23 2.72
C SER A 38 -5.86 14.82 4.00
N ASP A 39 -7.09 14.44 4.34
CA ASP A 39 -7.86 15.01 5.46
C ASP A 39 -8.36 13.91 6.43
N ASP A 40 -7.76 12.72 6.36
CA ASP A 40 -8.19 11.56 7.15
C ASP A 40 -7.06 10.61 7.52
N ALA A 41 -6.81 10.44 8.82
CA ALA A 41 -5.84 9.49 9.36
C ALA A 41 -6.51 8.35 10.16
N GLY A 42 -7.83 8.20 10.03
CA GLY A 42 -8.63 7.20 10.72
C GLY A 42 -8.64 5.81 10.07
N GLY A 43 -8.14 5.71 8.84
CA GLY A 43 -8.16 4.47 8.06
C GLY A 43 -7.30 3.35 8.64
N LYS A 44 -7.59 2.14 8.20
CA LYS A 44 -6.96 0.88 8.62
C LYS A 44 -6.50 0.08 7.42
N LEU A 45 -5.31 -0.48 7.54
CA LEU A 45 -4.78 -1.47 6.61
C LEU A 45 -4.94 -2.87 7.24
N THR A 46 -5.42 -3.82 6.45
CA THR A 46 -5.24 -5.25 6.72
C THR A 46 -4.66 -5.90 5.48
N TYR A 47 -3.53 -6.58 5.59
CA TYR A 47 -2.82 -7.16 4.46
C TYR A 47 -2.25 -8.53 4.81
N THR A 48 -2.38 -9.50 3.91
CA THR A 48 -1.85 -10.85 4.08
C THR A 48 -0.82 -11.13 3.00
N ILE A 49 0.32 -11.69 3.40
CA ILE A 49 1.36 -12.19 2.50
C ILE A 49 1.51 -13.69 2.71
N ASP A 50 1.47 -14.44 1.60
CA ASP A 50 1.89 -15.83 1.52
C ASP A 50 3.28 -15.88 0.87
N PHE A 51 4.30 -16.10 1.69
CA PHE A 51 5.69 -16.11 1.24
C PHE A 51 6.03 -17.35 0.41
N ALA A 52 5.34 -18.47 0.65
CA ALA A 52 5.49 -19.69 -0.13
C ALA A 52 4.89 -19.52 -1.53
N ALA A 53 3.70 -18.92 -1.63
CA ALA A 53 3.07 -18.61 -2.91
C ALA A 53 3.66 -17.36 -3.59
N LYS A 54 4.46 -16.57 -2.86
CA LYS A 54 4.96 -15.24 -3.28
C LYS A 54 3.84 -14.33 -3.76
N GLN A 55 2.76 -14.26 -2.98
CA GLN A 55 1.61 -13.41 -3.27
C GLN A 55 1.15 -12.67 -2.03
N GLY A 56 0.63 -11.47 -2.21
CA GLY A 56 -0.05 -10.72 -1.16
C GLY A 56 -1.32 -10.06 -1.64
N HIS A 57 -2.25 -9.83 -0.72
CA HIS A 57 -3.51 -9.13 -0.96
C HIS A 57 -4.01 -8.51 0.35
N GLY A 58 -4.93 -7.55 0.26
CA GLY A 58 -5.48 -6.93 1.45
C GLY A 58 -6.58 -5.93 1.17
N LYS A 59 -6.78 -5.01 2.10
CA LYS A 59 -7.81 -3.97 2.01
C LYS A 59 -7.49 -2.76 2.87
N ILE A 60 -8.02 -1.63 2.44
CA ILE A 60 -8.07 -0.37 3.19
C ILE A 60 -9.51 -0.16 3.66
N GLU A 61 -9.69 0.15 4.94
CA GLU A 61 -11.00 0.33 5.58
C GLU A 61 -11.04 1.58 6.48
N HIS A 62 -12.25 2.00 6.85
CA HIS A 62 -12.53 3.09 7.80
C HIS A 62 -12.04 4.49 7.42
N LEU A 63 -11.69 4.72 6.14
CA LEU A 63 -11.57 6.08 5.62
C LEU A 63 -12.97 6.68 5.44
N LYS A 64 -13.10 7.98 5.73
CA LYS A 64 -14.33 8.76 5.64
C LYS A 64 -14.94 8.76 4.24
N THR A 65 -14.09 8.77 3.21
CA THR A 65 -14.53 8.70 1.80
C THR A 65 -14.74 7.23 1.43
N PRO A 66 -15.98 6.77 1.19
CA PRO A 66 -16.28 5.35 0.96
C PRO A 66 -15.44 4.73 -0.16
N GLU A 67 -15.28 5.43 -1.28
CA GLU A 67 -14.56 4.97 -2.46
C GLU A 67 -13.05 4.80 -2.26
N GLN A 68 -12.49 5.34 -1.16
CA GLN A 68 -11.10 5.11 -0.77
C GLN A 68 -10.92 3.80 0.03
N ASN A 69 -12.01 3.18 0.49
CA ASN A 69 -11.97 1.89 1.16
C ASN A 69 -11.93 0.77 0.10
N VAL A 70 -10.73 0.54 -0.42
CA VAL A 70 -10.48 -0.31 -1.58
C VAL A 70 -9.93 -1.68 -1.18
N GLU A 71 -10.18 -2.66 -2.03
CA GLU A 71 -9.41 -3.89 -2.07
C GLU A 71 -8.02 -3.60 -2.64
N LEU A 72 -7.00 -4.19 -2.02
CA LEU A 72 -5.65 -4.30 -2.58
C LEU A 72 -5.58 -5.68 -3.23
N ALA A 73 -5.78 -5.73 -4.54
CA ALA A 73 -5.94 -6.96 -5.30
C ALA A 73 -4.70 -7.86 -5.17
N ALA A 74 -4.88 -9.18 -5.32
CA ALA A 74 -3.76 -10.11 -5.22
C ALA A 74 -2.66 -9.78 -6.25
N ALA A 75 -1.44 -9.63 -5.76
CA ALA A 75 -0.27 -9.33 -6.57
C ALA A 75 0.96 -10.10 -6.12
N GLU A 76 1.93 -10.20 -7.03
CA GLU A 76 3.18 -10.92 -6.83
C GLU A 76 4.11 -10.20 -5.84
N LEU A 77 4.67 -10.97 -4.93
CA LEU A 77 5.81 -10.59 -4.09
C LEU A 77 7.10 -10.85 -4.87
N LYS A 78 7.83 -9.80 -5.20
CA LYS A 78 9.04 -9.85 -6.05
C LYS A 78 10.19 -9.03 -5.48
N ALA A 79 11.37 -9.24 -6.06
CA ALA A 79 12.54 -8.41 -5.81
C ALA A 79 12.48 -7.14 -6.68
N ASP A 80 12.83 -5.99 -6.09
CA ASP A 80 13.13 -4.77 -6.85
C ASP A 80 14.58 -4.78 -7.40
N GLU A 81 15.00 -3.69 -8.04
CA GLU A 81 16.36 -3.54 -8.60
C GLU A 81 17.48 -3.58 -7.54
N LYS A 82 17.13 -3.40 -6.26
CA LYS A 82 18.04 -3.46 -5.10
C LYS A 82 17.91 -4.77 -4.33
N SER A 83 17.19 -5.76 -4.88
CA SER A 83 16.87 -7.03 -4.25
C SER A 83 16.03 -6.91 -2.97
N HIS A 84 15.30 -5.81 -2.78
CA HIS A 84 14.34 -5.68 -1.69
C HIS A 84 13.02 -6.37 -2.05
N ALA A 85 12.34 -6.90 -1.05
CA ALA A 85 11.02 -7.48 -1.23
C ALA A 85 9.92 -6.40 -1.34
N VAL A 86 9.21 -6.41 -2.47
CA VAL A 86 8.16 -5.45 -2.79
C VAL A 86 6.94 -6.13 -3.44
N ILE A 87 5.78 -5.51 -3.31
CA ILE A 87 4.54 -5.87 -4.02
C ILE A 87 4.02 -4.63 -4.73
N LEU A 88 3.71 -4.78 -6.02
CA LEU A 88 3.01 -3.78 -6.82
C LEU A 88 1.75 -4.44 -7.37
N GLY A 89 0.59 -3.85 -7.08
CA GLY A 89 -0.70 -4.41 -7.50
C GLY A 89 -1.75 -3.33 -7.72
N ASP A 90 -2.97 -3.78 -7.99
CA ASP A 90 -4.09 -2.90 -8.34
C ASP A 90 -4.99 -2.62 -7.13
N THR A 91 -5.52 -1.40 -7.05
CA THR A 91 -6.61 -1.06 -6.13
C THR A 91 -7.95 -1.24 -6.82
N ARG A 92 -8.92 -1.83 -6.11
CA ARG A 92 -10.27 -2.08 -6.64
C ARG A 92 -11.34 -1.56 -5.71
N TYR A 93 -12.39 -0.99 -6.29
CA TYR A 93 -13.61 -0.63 -5.58
C TYR A 93 -14.79 -1.29 -6.29
N GLY A 94 -15.40 -2.29 -5.65
CA GLY A 94 -16.32 -3.21 -6.33
C GLY A 94 -15.60 -3.98 -7.44
N SER A 95 -16.22 -4.11 -8.61
CA SER A 95 -15.65 -4.83 -9.75
C SER A 95 -14.69 -4.01 -10.61
N GLU A 96 -14.38 -2.77 -10.24
CA GLU A 96 -13.58 -1.85 -11.05
C GLU A 96 -12.20 -1.60 -10.45
N GLU A 97 -11.17 -1.61 -11.31
CA GLU A 97 -9.85 -1.09 -11.00
C GLU A 97 -9.91 0.44 -10.87
N LYS A 98 -9.32 0.96 -9.79
CA LYS A 98 -9.31 2.40 -9.48
C LYS A 98 -7.89 2.98 -9.44
N GLY A 99 -6.86 2.16 -9.48
CA GLY A 99 -5.48 2.62 -9.40
C GLY A 99 -4.56 1.48 -8.99
N THR A 100 -3.43 1.82 -8.40
CA THR A 100 -2.38 0.87 -8.02
C THR A 100 -1.90 1.11 -6.60
N TYR A 101 -1.24 0.13 -6.02
CA TYR A 101 -0.53 0.24 -4.74
C TYR A 101 0.88 -0.31 -4.85
N HIS A 102 1.74 0.18 -3.97
CA HIS A 102 3.11 -0.28 -3.79
C HIS A 102 3.37 -0.49 -2.30
N LEU A 103 3.82 -1.68 -1.92
CA LEU A 103 4.23 -2.04 -0.57
C LEU A 103 5.66 -2.55 -0.60
N ALA A 104 6.50 -2.03 0.30
CA ALA A 104 7.80 -2.59 0.61
C ALA A 104 7.76 -3.31 1.95
N LEU A 105 8.54 -4.38 2.09
CA LEU A 105 8.69 -5.13 3.33
C LEU A 105 9.94 -4.63 4.07
N PHE A 106 9.84 -4.55 5.40
CA PHE A 106 10.89 -4.06 6.28
C PHE A 106 11.15 -5.00 7.47
N GLY A 107 12.40 -4.98 7.95
CA GLY A 107 12.96 -5.82 8.99
C GLY A 107 13.63 -7.09 8.45
N ASP A 108 14.46 -7.71 9.28
CA ASP A 108 15.22 -8.93 8.94
C ASP A 108 14.35 -10.16 8.66
N ARG A 109 13.05 -10.10 9.00
CA ARG A 109 12.06 -11.17 8.86
C ARG A 109 10.72 -10.65 8.35
N ALA A 110 10.72 -9.56 7.59
CA ALA A 110 9.51 -8.92 7.06
C ALA A 110 8.48 -8.57 8.14
N GLN A 111 8.92 -8.02 9.27
CA GLN A 111 8.04 -7.66 10.39
C GLN A 111 7.06 -6.54 10.03
N GLU A 112 7.45 -5.65 9.13
CA GLU A 112 6.70 -4.44 8.80
C GLU A 112 6.47 -4.33 7.29
N ILE A 113 5.39 -3.66 6.94
CA ILE A 113 5.12 -3.20 5.57
C ILE A 113 4.80 -1.72 5.62
N ALA A 114 5.21 -0.99 4.59
CA ALA A 114 4.82 0.40 4.38
C ALA A 114 4.80 0.72 2.89
N GLY A 115 3.97 1.68 2.50
CA GLY A 115 3.66 1.92 1.11
C GLY A 115 2.75 3.09 0.84
N SER A 116 2.26 3.10 -0.40
CA SER A 116 1.17 3.98 -0.81
C SER A 116 0.21 3.26 -1.75
N ALA A 117 -1.01 3.76 -1.80
CA ALA A 117 -2.04 3.36 -2.74
C ALA A 117 -2.62 4.59 -3.44
N THR A 118 -3.00 4.41 -4.70
CA THR A 118 -3.70 5.40 -5.51
C THR A 118 -5.11 4.92 -5.81
N VAL A 119 -6.07 5.84 -5.71
CA VAL A 119 -7.48 5.56 -6.01
C VAL A 119 -8.07 6.72 -6.80
N LYS A 120 -8.53 6.44 -8.01
CA LYS A 120 -9.20 7.39 -8.88
C LYS A 120 -10.69 7.48 -8.53
N ILE A 121 -11.13 8.66 -8.13
CA ILE A 121 -12.52 8.97 -7.81
C ILE A 121 -12.95 10.13 -8.74
N GLY A 122 -13.84 9.83 -9.68
CA GLY A 122 -14.13 10.73 -10.80
C GLY A 122 -12.87 10.99 -11.63
N GLU A 123 -12.50 12.26 -11.81
CA GLU A 123 -11.30 12.67 -12.54
C GLU A 123 -10.06 12.82 -11.65
N LYS A 124 -10.22 12.71 -10.32
CA LYS A 124 -9.14 12.97 -9.35
C LYS A 124 -8.50 11.67 -8.88
N VAL A 125 -7.17 11.65 -8.84
CA VAL A 125 -6.40 10.60 -8.17
C VAL A 125 -6.16 11.02 -6.72
N HIS A 126 -6.49 10.12 -5.80
CA HIS A 126 -6.23 10.28 -4.38
C HIS A 126 -5.10 9.35 -3.97
N GLU A 127 -4.14 9.86 -3.22
CA GLU A 127 -3.07 9.06 -2.64
C GLU A 127 -3.36 8.76 -1.17
N ILE A 128 -3.04 7.54 -0.75
CA ILE A 128 -3.26 7.00 0.58
C ILE A 128 -1.93 6.40 1.04
N GLY A 129 -1.41 6.86 2.18
CA GLY A 129 -0.29 6.21 2.85
C GLY A 129 -0.78 5.00 3.63
N ILE A 130 -0.05 3.89 3.53
CA ILE A 130 -0.36 2.60 4.16
C ILE A 130 0.89 1.98 4.78
#